data_AF-A0A819JCJ6-F1
#
_entry.id   AF-A0A819JCJ6-F1
#
_cell.length_a   1.000
_cell.length_b   1.000
_cell.length_c   1.000
_cell.angle_alpha   90.00
_cell.angle_beta   90.00
_cell.angle_gamma   90.00
#
_symmetry.space_group_name_H-M   'P 1'
#
loop_
_entity.id
_entity.type
_entity.pdbx_description
1 polymer ?
#
loop_
_entity_poly.entity_id
_entity_poly.type
_entity_poly.pdbx_seq_one_letter_code
_entity_poly.pdbx_strand_id
1 'polypeptide(L)'
;NACAFVYCKNSGKCIEDPTTIDCFKCQCTPGYTGRICETQIPILRIYLFFLSLIYFFDSSILAIECNPRCQNGGTCIGNSCKCNPGYTGTYCEIRNFCSPNNPCQNGGQCISSSLNFICVKVMSLVYIFTIYC
;
A
#
# COMPACT_ATOMS: atom_id res chain seq x y z
N ASN A 1 50.55 -7.79 22.01
CA ASN A 1 49.86 -7.60 20.73
C ASN A 1 48.88 -8.74 20.54
N ALA A 2 47.57 -8.47 20.61
CA ALA A 2 46.54 -9.51 20.54
C ALA A 2 46.39 -10.08 19.11
N CYS A 3 46.62 -9.27 18.08
CA CYS A 3 46.57 -9.70 16.68
C CYS A 3 47.79 -10.51 16.22
N ALA A 4 48.80 -10.74 17.08
CA ALA A 4 49.94 -11.58 16.74
C ALA A 4 49.59 -13.07 16.59
N PHE A 5 48.55 -13.53 17.30
CA PHE A 5 48.15 -14.95 17.35
C PHE A 5 46.69 -15.19 16.94
N VAL A 6 45.97 -14.12 16.58
CA VAL A 6 44.57 -14.18 16.18
C VAL A 6 44.46 -14.11 14.66
N TYR A 7 43.74 -15.06 14.08
CA TYR A 7 43.47 -15.10 12.65
C TYR A 7 41.97 -14.95 12.39
N CYS A 8 41.59 -13.85 11.73
CA CYS A 8 40.23 -13.64 11.27
C CYS A 8 40.00 -14.41 9.95
N LYS A 9 39.01 -15.30 9.92
CA LYS A 9 38.61 -16.08 8.74
C LYS A 9 37.99 -15.20 7.66
N ASN A 10 37.82 -15.76 6.45
CA ASN A 10 37.11 -15.13 5.33
C ASN A 10 37.63 -13.72 4.98
N SER A 11 38.96 -13.58 4.99
CA SER A 11 39.67 -12.33 4.70
C SER A 11 39.31 -11.17 5.65
N GLY A 12 38.86 -11.46 6.87
CA GLY A 12 38.67 -10.46 7.92
C GLY A 12 39.99 -9.83 8.37
N LYS A 13 39.94 -8.57 8.82
CA LYS A 13 41.11 -7.84 9.33
C LYS A 13 41.11 -7.83 10.85
N CYS A 14 42.21 -8.25 11.48
CA CYS A 14 42.37 -8.13 12.94
C CYS A 14 42.74 -6.69 13.31
N ILE A 15 42.13 -6.18 14.38
CA ILE A 15 42.37 -4.85 14.94
C ILE A 15 42.55 -5.02 16.45
N GLU A 16 43.59 -4.40 17.03
CA GLU A 16 43.75 -4.35 18.48
C GLU A 16 42.66 -3.46 19.08
N ASP A 17 41.89 -3.99 20.04
CA ASP A 17 40.77 -3.29 20.64
C ASP A 17 40.75 -3.52 22.15
N PRO A 18 41.32 -2.59 22.95
CA PRO A 18 41.46 -2.75 24.40
C PRO A 18 40.13 -2.71 25.16
N THR A 19 39.02 -2.41 24.49
CA THR A 19 37.69 -2.39 25.09
C THR A 19 37.03 -3.78 25.13
N THR A 20 37.57 -4.71 24.36
CA THR A 20 37.11 -6.11 24.32
C THR A 20 37.87 -6.96 25.34
N ILE A 21 37.22 -8.02 25.82
CA ILE A 21 37.78 -8.91 26.85
C ILE A 21 39.11 -9.57 26.43
N ASP A 22 39.30 -9.79 25.12
CA ASP A 22 40.51 -10.41 24.56
C ASP A 22 41.45 -9.41 23.88
N CYS A 23 41.19 -8.10 24.02
CA CYS A 23 41.97 -7.02 23.43
C CYS A 23 42.08 -7.05 21.89
N PHE A 24 41.14 -7.69 21.18
CA PHE A 24 41.09 -7.71 19.72
C PHE A 24 39.66 -7.70 19.19
N LYS A 25 39.52 -7.23 17.95
CA LYS A 25 38.30 -7.36 17.17
C LYS A 25 38.62 -7.69 15.72
N CYS A 26 37.88 -8.64 15.16
CA CYS A 26 37.91 -8.91 13.73
C CYS A 26 36.91 -8.00 13.00
N GLN A 27 37.40 -7.18 12.08
CA GLN A 27 36.58 -6.51 11.09
C GLN A 27 36.28 -7.50 9.95
N CYS A 28 35.08 -8.05 9.95
CA CYS A 28 34.67 -9.05 8.95
C CYS A 28 34.32 -8.42 7.60
N THR A 29 34.58 -9.18 6.53
CA THR A 29 34.12 -8.86 5.19
C THR A 29 32.60 -8.99 5.10
N PRO A 30 31.95 -8.27 4.16
CA PRO A 30 30.50 -8.38 3.97
C PRO A 30 30.06 -9.84 3.79
N GLY A 31 29.02 -10.25 4.52
CA GLY A 31 28.52 -11.62 4.48
C GLY A 31 29.07 -12.55 5.55
N TYR A 32 29.94 -12.10 6.47
CA TYR A 32 30.45 -12.90 7.58
C TYR A 32 30.34 -12.19 8.93
N THR A 33 30.23 -12.98 10.01
CA THR A 33 30.11 -12.54 11.40
C THR A 33 30.73 -13.58 12.35
N GLY A 34 30.66 -13.33 13.66
CA GLY A 34 31.31 -14.14 14.69
C GLY A 34 32.60 -13.50 15.18
N ARG A 35 33.23 -14.14 16.17
CA ARG A 35 34.40 -13.58 16.87
C ARG A 35 35.62 -13.47 15.96
N ILE A 36 35.77 -14.43 15.05
CA ILE A 36 36.85 -14.52 14.06
C ILE A 36 36.30 -14.61 12.64
N CYS A 37 35.10 -14.07 12.38
CA CYS A 37 34.43 -14.10 11.07
C CYS A 37 34.13 -15.51 10.55
N GLU A 38 33.89 -16.46 11.45
CA GLU A 38 33.66 -17.88 11.18
C GLU A 38 32.25 -18.19 10.65
N THR A 39 31.28 -17.31 10.88
CA THR A 39 29.88 -17.55 10.57
C THR A 39 29.48 -16.79 9.32
N GLN A 40 28.99 -17.47 8.28
CA GLN A 40 28.40 -16.81 7.12
C GLN A 40 27.02 -16.24 7.49
N ILE A 41 26.79 -14.96 7.19
CA ILE A 41 25.49 -14.31 7.35
C ILE A 41 24.59 -14.82 6.21
N PRO A 42 23.45 -15.46 6.52
CA PRO A 42 22.54 -15.90 5.48
C PRO A 42 21.96 -14.71 4.73
N ILE A 43 21.81 -14.86 3.41
CA ILE A 43 21.25 -13.84 2.52
C ILE A 43 19.89 -13.34 3.01
N LEU A 44 19.08 -14.23 3.61
CA LEU A 44 17.80 -13.89 4.20
C LEU A 44 17.93 -12.90 5.38
N ARG A 45 18.98 -12.97 6.20
CA ARG A 45 19.19 -12.04 7.31
C ARG A 45 19.63 -10.66 6.82
N ILE A 46 20.39 -10.60 5.73
CA ILE A 46 20.74 -9.35 5.05
C ILE A 46 19.49 -8.74 4.38
N TYR A 47 18.70 -9.56 3.70
CA TYR A 47 17.41 -9.16 3.13
C TYR A 47 16.45 -8.65 4.20
N LEU A 48 16.36 -9.31 5.36
CA LEU A 48 15.54 -8.88 6.49
C LEU A 48 16.07 -7.60 7.16
N PHE A 49 17.40 -7.38 7.18
CA PHE A 49 17.98 -6.12 7.65
C PHE A 49 17.65 -4.97 6.69
N PHE A 50 17.77 -5.18 5.37
CA PHE A 50 17.36 -4.21 4.36
C PHE A 50 15.86 -3.97 4.35
N LEU A 51 15.05 -5.02 4.52
CA LEU A 51 13.61 -4.90 4.72
C LEU A 51 13.32 -4.11 5.99
N SER A 52 13.99 -4.37 7.11
CA SER A 52 13.80 -3.61 8.35
C SER A 52 14.18 -2.14 8.20
N LEU A 53 15.19 -1.82 7.38
CA LEU A 53 15.52 -0.44 7.02
C LEU A 53 14.48 0.16 6.08
N ILE A 54 13.99 -0.57 5.08
CA ILE A 54 12.89 -0.13 4.19
C ILE A 54 11.60 0.09 5.00
N TYR A 55 11.28 -0.77 5.97
CA TYR A 55 10.15 -0.64 6.89
C TYR A 55 10.32 0.48 7.92
N PHE A 56 11.56 0.91 8.22
CA PHE A 56 11.83 2.03 9.14
C PHE A 56 11.85 3.38 8.41
N PHE A 57 12.09 3.40 7.10
CA PHE A 57 12.08 4.62 6.28
C PHE A 57 10.78 4.84 5.49
N ASP A 58 9.93 3.82 5.34
CA ASP A 58 8.72 3.91 4.52
C ASP A 58 7.48 3.39 5.28
N SER A 59 6.89 4.26 6.10
CA SER A 59 5.61 4.03 6.78
C SER A 59 4.42 3.89 5.82
N SER A 60 4.61 4.00 4.50
CA SER A 60 3.53 3.94 3.49
C SER A 60 3.14 2.51 3.11
N ILE A 61 3.96 1.51 3.43
CA ILE A 61 3.76 0.12 2.98
C ILE A 61 2.57 -0.58 3.69
N LEU A 62 2.03 0.02 4.76
CA LEU A 62 0.85 -0.48 5.49
C LEU A 62 -0.31 0.53 5.54
N ALA A 63 -0.28 1.60 4.74
CA ALA A 63 -1.44 2.46 4.62
C ALA A 63 -2.48 1.76 3.73
N ILE A 64 -3.56 1.26 4.33
CA ILE A 64 -4.78 0.92 3.61
C ILE A 64 -5.38 2.26 3.13
N GLU A 65 -4.80 2.77 2.05
CA GLU A 65 -5.14 4.04 1.43
C GLU A 65 -5.43 3.78 -0.05
N CYS A 66 -6.42 4.48 -0.57
CA CYS A 66 -6.86 4.34 -1.95
C CYS A 66 -5.77 4.95 -2.84
N ASN A 67 -5.16 4.12 -3.68
CA ASN A 67 -4.23 4.55 -4.71
C ASN A 67 -4.72 4.04 -6.07
N PRO A 68 -5.22 4.90 -6.97
CA PRO A 68 -5.35 6.36 -6.87
C PRO A 68 -6.26 6.87 -5.74
N ARG A 69 -5.98 8.10 -5.30
CA ARG A 69 -6.78 8.82 -4.29
C ARG A 69 -8.17 9.14 -4.79
N CYS A 70 -9.14 9.07 -3.88
CA CYS A 70 -10.53 9.43 -4.17
C CYS A 70 -10.64 10.89 -4.59
N GLN A 71 -11.30 11.15 -5.71
CA GLN A 71 -11.53 12.47 -6.25
C GLN A 71 -12.77 13.11 -5.63
N ASN A 72 -12.96 14.41 -5.88
CA ASN A 72 -14.17 15.16 -5.51
C ASN A 72 -14.57 15.05 -4.02
N GLY A 73 -13.57 14.93 -3.15
CA GLY A 73 -13.74 14.86 -1.69
C GLY A 73 -14.24 13.51 -1.17
N GLY A 74 -14.19 12.43 -1.97
CA GLY A 74 -14.50 11.09 -1.50
C GLY A 74 -13.58 10.64 -0.35
N THR A 75 -14.10 9.80 0.54
CA THR A 75 -13.35 9.24 1.67
C THR A 75 -12.89 7.83 1.35
N CYS A 76 -11.62 7.50 1.55
CA CYS A 76 -11.15 6.14 1.43
C CYS A 76 -11.56 5.31 2.65
N ILE A 77 -12.24 4.19 2.43
CA ILE A 77 -12.64 3.27 3.50
C ILE A 77 -12.17 1.87 3.10
N GLY A 78 -11.20 1.33 3.81
CA GLY A 78 -10.49 0.14 3.35
C GLY A 78 -9.75 0.46 2.06
N ASN A 79 -10.03 -0.28 0.98
CA ASN A 79 -9.42 -0.07 -0.34
C ASN A 79 -10.45 0.40 -1.39
N SER A 80 -11.45 1.15 -0.98
CA SER A 80 -12.52 1.64 -1.86
C SER A 80 -12.96 3.05 -1.49
N CYS A 81 -13.31 3.82 -2.50
CA CYS A 81 -13.76 5.20 -2.32
C CYS A 81 -15.25 5.26 -2.00
N LYS A 82 -15.57 5.85 -0.85
CA LYS A 82 -16.93 6.32 -0.55
C LYS A 82 -17.10 7.71 -1.12
N CYS A 83 -17.92 7.84 -2.15
CA CYS A 83 -18.13 9.11 -2.85
C CYS A 83 -19.05 10.05 -2.09
N ASN A 84 -18.74 11.34 -2.18
CA ASN A 84 -19.66 12.39 -1.76
C ASN A 84 -20.88 12.43 -2.68
N PRO A 85 -22.02 12.96 -2.19
CA PRO A 85 -23.22 13.08 -3.02
C PRO A 85 -22.96 13.87 -4.30
N GLY A 86 -23.51 13.39 -5.41
CA GLY A 86 -23.29 13.98 -6.75
C GLY A 86 -22.07 13.43 -7.49
N TYR A 87 -21.36 12.44 -6.94
CA TYR A 87 -20.26 11.73 -7.60
C TYR A 87 -20.40 10.21 -7.49
N THR A 88 -19.80 9.50 -8.45
CA THR A 88 -19.76 8.05 -8.57
C THR A 88 -18.48 7.63 -9.31
N GLY A 89 -18.31 6.34 -9.58
CA GLY A 89 -17.10 5.77 -10.16
C GLY A 89 -16.16 5.22 -9.09
N THR A 90 -15.16 4.45 -9.52
CA THR A 90 -14.24 3.71 -8.63
C THR A 90 -13.45 4.65 -7.72
N TYR A 91 -13.13 5.85 -8.22
CA TYR A 91 -12.37 6.89 -7.54
C TYR A 91 -13.18 8.17 -7.40
N CYS A 92 -14.52 8.11 -7.48
CA CYS A 92 -15.41 9.28 -7.42
C CYS A 92 -15.14 10.33 -8.50
N GLU A 93 -14.62 9.91 -9.64
CA GLU A 93 -14.25 10.74 -10.78
C GLU A 93 -15.44 11.14 -11.66
N ILE A 94 -16.54 10.39 -11.58
CA ILE A 94 -17.71 10.57 -12.44
C ILE A 94 -18.75 11.43 -11.73
N ARG A 95 -19.19 12.52 -12.36
CA ARG A 95 -20.32 13.33 -11.85
C ARG A 95 -21.62 12.56 -12.00
N ASN A 96 -22.41 12.49 -10.94
CA ASN A 96 -23.76 11.94 -10.93
C ASN A 96 -24.78 13.08 -10.86
N PHE A 97 -25.42 13.38 -11.99
CA PHE A 97 -26.40 14.47 -12.11
C PHE A 97 -27.76 14.15 -11.49
N CYS A 98 -28.00 12.90 -11.10
CA CYS A 98 -29.22 12.45 -10.43
C CYS A 98 -29.13 12.51 -8.90
N SER A 99 -27.96 12.83 -8.36
CA SER A 99 -27.66 12.86 -6.94
C SER A 99 -27.15 14.26 -6.54
N PRO A 100 -27.35 14.72 -5.30
CA PRO A 100 -28.09 14.09 -4.20
C PRO A 100 -29.60 14.02 -4.41
N ASN A 101 -30.15 14.92 -5.21
CA ASN A 101 -31.59 15.05 -5.39
C ASN A 101 -31.96 14.69 -6.83
N ASN A 102 -32.99 13.88 -7.01
CA ASN A 102 -33.52 13.57 -8.33
C ASN A 102 -34.10 14.86 -8.95
N PRO A 103 -33.53 15.36 -10.07
CA PRO A 103 -34.01 16.57 -10.72
C PRO A 103 -35.30 16.36 -11.55
N CYS A 104 -35.70 15.11 -11.79
CA CYS A 104 -36.87 14.79 -12.59
C CYS A 104 -38.17 15.08 -11.81
N GLN A 105 -39.05 15.86 -12.43
CA GLN A 105 -40.37 16.17 -11.88
C GLN A 105 -41.35 15.00 -12.08
N ASN A 106 -42.50 15.05 -11.38
CA ASN A 106 -43.61 14.11 -11.53
C ASN A 106 -43.24 12.62 -11.34
N GLY A 107 -42.27 12.34 -10.46
CA GLY A 107 -41.84 10.96 -10.17
C GLY A 107 -41.04 10.29 -11.30
N GLY A 108 -40.49 11.06 -12.24
CA GLY A 108 -39.63 10.53 -13.30
C GLY A 108 -38.36 9.86 -12.76
N GLN A 109 -37.91 8.81 -13.45
CA GLN A 109 -36.63 8.16 -13.16
C GLN A 109 -35.50 8.94 -13.83
N CYS A 110 -34.48 9.27 -13.05
CA CYS A 110 -33.29 9.95 -13.54
C CYS A 110 -32.21 8.95 -13.94
N ILE A 111 -31.62 9.17 -15.11
CA ILE A 111 -30.46 8.44 -15.61
C ILE A 111 -29.32 9.43 -15.80
N SER A 112 -28.23 9.27 -15.06
CA SER A 112 -27.05 10.13 -15.21
C SER A 112 -26.30 9.75 -16.48
N SER A 113 -25.99 10.74 -17.31
CA SER A 113 -25.20 10.63 -18.54
C SER A 113 -23.86 11.37 -18.37
N SER A 114 -22.99 11.34 -19.38
CA SER A 114 -21.63 11.87 -19.32
C SER A 114 -21.56 13.38 -19.06
N LEU A 115 -22.56 14.15 -19.49
CA LEU A 115 -22.58 15.62 -19.37
C LEU A 115 -23.87 16.18 -18.75
N ASN A 116 -24.91 15.34 -18.57
CA ASN A 116 -26.21 15.78 -18.06
C ASN A 116 -26.99 14.58 -17.47
N PHE A 117 -28.25 14.78 -17.09
CA PHE A 117 -29.20 13.71 -16.77
C PHE A 117 -30.31 13.61 -17.82
N ILE A 118 -30.91 12.42 -17.92
CA ILE A 118 -32.09 12.13 -18.75
C ILE A 118 -33.21 11.68 -17.83
N CYS A 119 -34.40 12.27 -18.00
CA CYS A 119 -35.60 11.85 -17.29
C CYS A 119 -36.41 10.90 -18.16
N VAL A 120 -36.66 9.71 -17.65
CA VAL A 120 -37.55 8.73 -18.29
C VAL A 120 -38.76 8.48 -17.43
N LYS A 121 -39.91 8.27 -18.07
CA LYS A 121 -41.10 7.82 -17.37
C LYS A 121 -40.91 6.34 -17.05
N VAL A 122 -41.04 5.96 -15.78
CA VAL A 122 -41.07 4.54 -15.40
C VAL A 122 -42.38 3.96 -15.91
N MET A 123 -42.36 3.40 -17.10
CA MET A 123 -43.38 2.43 -17.50
C MET A 123 -42.97 1.12 -16.84
N SER A 124 -43.52 0.85 -15.66
CA SER A 124 -43.39 -0.44 -15.02
C SER A 124 -43.70 -1.53 -16.05
N LEU A 125 -42.72 -2.36 -16.38
CA LEU A 125 -42.90 -3.57 -17.20
C LEU A 125 -43.90 -4.56 -16.58
N VAL A 126 -44.47 -4.24 -15.41
CA VAL A 126 -45.64 -4.90 -14.82
C VAL A 126 -46.89 -4.74 -15.71
N TYR A 127 -46.96 -3.77 -16.63
CA TYR A 127 -48.13 -3.53 -17.48
C TYR A 127 -48.11 -4.19 -18.87
N ILE A 128 -47.13 -5.04 -19.20
CA ILE A 128 -47.08 -5.75 -20.51
C ILE A 128 -47.62 -7.19 -20.42
N PHE A 129 -48.19 -7.63 -19.29
CA PHE A 129 -48.77 -8.99 -19.18
C PHE A 129 -50.27 -9.08 -18.85
N THR A 130 -51.04 -7.99 -18.90
CA THR A 130 -52.51 -8.04 -18.78
C THR A 130 -53.24 -7.29 -19.89
N ILE A 131 -52.87 -7.58 -21.14
CA ILE A 131 -53.79 -7.51 -22.27
C ILE A 131 -53.60 -8.83 -23.02
N TYR A 132 -54.69 -9.54 -23.31
CA TYR A 132 -54.83 -10.96 -23.73
C TYR A 132 -55.05 -11.96 -22.58
N CYS A 133 -56.26 -12.03 -22.03
CA CYS A 133 -57.43 -12.73 -22.58
C CYS A 133 -58.71 -12.02 -22.13
#